data_AF-B8IHQ3-F1
#
_entry.id   AF-B8IHQ3-F1
#
_cell.length_a   1.000
_cell.length_b   1.000
_cell.length_c   1.000
_cell.angle_alpha   90.00
_cell.angle_beta   90.00
_cell.angle_gamma   90.00
#
_symmetry.space_group_name_H-M   'P 1'
#
loop_
_entity.id
_entity.type
_entity.pdbx_description
1 polymer ?
#
loop_
_entity_poly.entity_id
_entity_poly.type
_entity_poly.pdbx_seq_one_letter_code
_entity_poly.pdbx_strand_id
1 'polypeptide(L)'
;MRALPITITANDSGHFNLTVGHGENTQHATGLAWDELLGMVGVLTHPEIRSAPYGISKVRAVGAPEPDAPAPCVPRHQEPAPPPLPEPMAVIRIPLDQANQLSSGMADLLCWLGGFRAALHNDALDRLPMGIDQTREARRLIRAAISDATGDDFAELPF
;
A
#
# COMPACT_ATOMS: atom_id res chain seq x y z
N MET A 1 7.05 13.66 -1.72
CA MET A 1 7.36 12.78 -2.87
C MET A 1 6.29 12.95 -3.92
N ARG A 2 6.64 13.05 -5.21
CA ARG A 2 5.65 12.98 -6.30
C ARG A 2 5.47 11.50 -6.62
N ALA A 3 4.28 10.95 -6.41
CA ALA A 3 3.96 9.60 -6.86
C ALA A 3 4.07 9.58 -8.39
N LEU A 4 4.94 8.73 -8.93
CA LEU A 4 4.97 8.50 -10.37
C LEU A 4 3.73 7.66 -10.72
N PRO A 5 2.85 8.11 -11.63
CA PRO A 5 1.73 7.30 -12.07
C PRO A 5 2.28 6.09 -12.83
N ILE A 6 2.06 4.90 -12.28
CA ILE A 6 2.40 3.62 -12.91
C ILE A 6 1.10 2.97 -13.35
N THR A 7 1.02 2.63 -14.63
CA THR A 7 -0.09 1.85 -15.20
C THR A 7 0.43 0.50 -15.66
N ILE A 8 -0.16 -0.58 -15.14
CA ILE A 8 0.15 -1.96 -15.51
C ILE A 8 -1.06 -2.54 -16.23
N THR A 9 -0.84 -3.11 -17.41
CA THR A 9 -1.88 -3.80 -18.18
C THR A 9 -1.40 -5.19 -18.56
N ALA A 10 -2.26 -6.20 -18.44
CA ALA A 10 -1.98 -7.53 -18.98
C ALA A 10 -2.44 -7.59 -20.44
N ASN A 11 -1.71 -8.31 -21.29
CA ASN A 11 -2.12 -8.60 -22.66
C ASN A 11 -2.72 -10.01 -22.79
N ASP A 12 -3.31 -10.31 -23.95
CA ASP A 12 -3.95 -11.61 -24.23
C ASP A 12 -2.96 -12.80 -24.24
N SER A 13 -1.64 -12.53 -24.29
CA SER A 13 -0.59 -13.54 -24.24
C SER A 13 -0.05 -13.79 -22.83
N GLY A 14 -0.69 -13.25 -21.78
CA GLY A 14 -0.27 -13.45 -20.39
C GLY A 14 1.01 -12.69 -20.00
N HIS A 15 1.39 -11.69 -20.78
CA HIS A 15 2.52 -10.79 -20.48
C HIS A 15 1.99 -9.43 -20.00
N PHE A 16 2.87 -8.63 -19.39
CA PHE A 16 2.54 -7.34 -18.83
C PHE A 16 3.12 -6.19 -19.67
N ASN A 17 2.37 -5.10 -19.78
CA ASN A 17 2.84 -3.82 -20.28
C ASN A 17 2.80 -2.81 -19.14
N LEU A 18 3.88 -2.03 -19.04
CA LEU A 18 4.12 -1.04 -18.01
C LEU A 18 4.25 0.33 -18.66
N THR A 19 3.51 1.32 -18.16
CA THR A 19 3.66 2.72 -18.54
C THR A 19 3.93 3.56 -17.30
N VAL A 20 4.98 4.38 -17.33
CA VAL A 20 5.40 5.22 -16.19
C VAL A 20 5.64 6.65 -16.64
N GLY A 21 5.01 7.61 -15.97
CA GLY A 21 5.23 9.04 -16.20
C GLY A 21 3.95 9.81 -16.56
N HIS A 22 4.07 11.11 -16.76
CA HIS A 22 2.96 12.01 -17.04
C HIS A 22 3.28 12.91 -18.25
N GLY A 23 2.36 12.98 -19.21
CA GLY A 23 2.49 13.87 -20.37
C GLY A 23 3.54 13.35 -21.35
N GLU A 24 4.45 14.20 -21.79
CA GLU A 24 5.46 13.88 -22.81
C GLU A 24 6.61 12.99 -22.30
N ASN A 25 6.75 12.84 -20.97
CA ASN A 25 7.79 12.02 -20.33
C ASN A 25 7.24 10.66 -19.86
N THR A 26 6.56 9.93 -20.75
CA THR A 26 6.11 8.55 -20.49
C THR A 26 7.11 7.53 -21.01
N GLN A 27 7.54 6.63 -20.15
CA GLN A 27 8.28 5.43 -20.50
C GLN A 27 7.33 4.25 -20.64
N HIS A 28 7.55 3.43 -21.67
CA HIS A 28 6.74 2.24 -21.93
C HIS A 28 7.64 1.00 -21.99
N ALA A 29 7.21 -0.08 -21.34
CA ALA A 29 7.77 -1.41 -21.50
C ALA A 29 6.63 -2.39 -21.80
N THR A 30 6.84 -3.31 -22.74
CA THR A 30 5.79 -4.22 -23.22
C THR A 30 6.27 -5.65 -23.26
N GLY A 31 5.37 -6.61 -23.07
CA GLY A 31 5.70 -8.02 -23.18
C GLY A 31 6.59 -8.52 -22.04
N LEU A 32 6.41 -7.97 -20.84
CA LEU A 32 7.17 -8.36 -19.65
C LEU A 32 6.59 -9.66 -19.07
N ALA A 33 7.46 -10.62 -18.76
CA ALA A 33 7.12 -11.69 -17.83
C ALA A 33 6.94 -11.14 -16.40
N TRP A 34 6.40 -11.94 -15.49
CA TRP A 34 6.09 -11.51 -14.13
C TRP A 34 7.33 -11.02 -13.36
N ASP A 35 8.44 -11.73 -13.48
CA ASP A 35 9.73 -11.39 -12.89
C ASP A 35 10.34 -10.12 -13.52
N GLU A 36 10.21 -9.95 -14.82
CA GLU A 36 10.66 -8.75 -15.54
C GLU A 36 9.84 -7.50 -15.16
N LEU A 37 8.52 -7.66 -14.94
CA LEU A 37 7.66 -6.60 -14.44
C LEU A 37 8.12 -6.13 -13.07
N LEU A 38 8.39 -7.05 -12.14
CA LEU A 38 8.87 -6.71 -10.80
C LEU A 38 10.22 -5.99 -10.85
N GLY A 39 11.13 -6.45 -11.71
CA GLY A 39 12.41 -5.78 -11.94
C GLY A 39 12.24 -4.36 -12.46
N MET A 40 11.35 -4.15 -13.43
CA MET A 40 11.09 -2.83 -14.01
C MET A 40 10.40 -1.88 -13.04
N VAL A 41 9.43 -2.36 -12.26
CA VAL A 41 8.79 -1.53 -11.22
C VAL A 41 9.84 -1.09 -10.20
N GLY A 42 10.69 -2.01 -9.74
CA GLY A 42 11.77 -1.70 -8.78
C GLY A 42 12.71 -0.61 -9.29
N VAL A 43 13.22 -0.73 -10.52
CA VAL A 43 14.11 0.27 -11.13
C VAL A 43 13.43 1.64 -11.27
N LEU A 44 12.14 1.66 -11.62
CA LEU A 44 11.41 2.91 -11.86
C LEU A 44 10.96 3.60 -10.56
N THR A 45 10.75 2.84 -9.48
CA THR A 45 10.43 3.41 -8.17
C THR A 45 11.67 3.80 -7.37
N HIS A 46 12.85 3.28 -7.71
CA HIS A 46 14.09 3.43 -6.94
C HIS A 46 15.23 3.91 -7.86
N PRO A 47 15.37 5.24 -8.09
CA PRO A 47 16.37 5.80 -9.00
C PRO A 47 17.83 5.51 -8.62
N GLU A 48 18.07 5.08 -7.38
CA GLU A 48 19.36 4.60 -6.89
C GLU A 48 19.78 3.25 -7.49
N ILE A 49 18.83 2.46 -8.02
CA ILE A 49 19.11 1.19 -8.68
C ILE A 49 19.59 1.47 -10.11
N ARG A 50 20.91 1.68 -10.25
CA ARG A 50 21.57 1.98 -11.54
C ARG A 50 21.63 0.80 -12.53
N SER A 51 21.25 -0.39 -12.11
CA SER A 51 21.30 -1.60 -12.94
C SER A 51 20.04 -2.43 -12.70
N ALA A 52 19.20 -2.55 -13.73
CA ALA A 52 18.17 -3.59 -13.74
C ALA A 52 18.87 -4.96 -13.64
N PRO A 53 18.35 -5.90 -12.84
CA PRO A 53 18.86 -7.27 -12.87
C PRO A 53 18.79 -7.83 -14.29
N TYR A 54 19.90 -8.43 -14.72
CA TYR A 54 20.18 -8.91 -16.07
C TYR A 54 19.03 -9.76 -16.65
N GLY A 55 18.55 -9.38 -17.83
CA GLY A 55 17.51 -10.09 -18.60
C GLY A 55 16.74 -9.22 -19.60
N ILE A 56 16.73 -7.90 -19.41
CA ILE A 56 15.95 -6.95 -20.22
C ILE A 56 16.66 -6.67 -21.55
N SER A 57 16.41 -7.54 -22.54
CA SER A 57 17.04 -7.49 -23.88
C SER A 57 16.59 -6.30 -24.76
N LYS A 58 15.85 -5.29 -24.27
CA LYS A 58 15.30 -4.22 -25.15
C LYS A 58 15.25 -2.79 -24.60
N VAL A 59 16.03 -2.43 -23.58
CA VAL A 59 16.16 -1.01 -23.19
C VAL A 59 17.47 -0.44 -23.69
N ARG A 60 17.42 0.34 -24.78
CA ARG A 60 18.56 1.05 -25.35
C ARG A 60 18.86 2.29 -24.52
N ALA A 61 19.72 2.17 -23.51
CA ALA A 61 20.30 3.32 -22.84
C ALA A 61 21.37 3.95 -23.73
N VAL A 62 21.25 5.26 -24.01
CA VAL A 62 22.27 6.05 -24.71
C VAL A 62 23.35 6.40 -23.68
N GLY A 63 24.60 6.00 -23.97
CA GLY A 63 25.71 5.97 -23.00
C GLY A 63 26.20 7.33 -22.49
N ALA A 64 26.71 7.32 -21.26
CA ALA A 64 27.50 8.41 -20.68
C ALA A 64 29.01 8.06 -20.76
N PRO A 65 29.89 9.01 -21.08
CA PRO A 65 31.34 8.78 -21.14
C PRO A 65 31.95 8.70 -19.72
N GLU A 66 32.95 7.83 -19.57
CA GLU A 66 33.75 7.66 -18.35
C GLU A 66 34.53 8.93 -17.99
N PRO A 67 34.66 9.29 -16.69
CA PRO A 67 35.58 10.31 -16.25
C PRO A 67 36.88 9.71 -15.68
N ASP A 68 37.98 9.97 -16.36
CA ASP A 68 39.34 9.94 -15.83
C ASP A 68 39.55 11.14 -14.88
N ALA A 69 39.71 10.87 -13.57
CA ALA A 69 40.61 11.56 -12.62
C ALA A 69 40.17 11.32 -11.15
N PRO A 70 41.10 11.04 -10.21
CA PRO A 70 40.78 10.99 -8.80
C PRO A 70 40.60 12.40 -8.22
N ALA A 71 39.37 12.74 -7.83
CA ALA A 71 39.04 14.00 -7.16
C ALA A 71 39.53 14.01 -5.69
N PRO A 72 39.91 15.19 -5.14
CA PRO A 72 40.41 15.33 -3.78
C PRO A 72 39.35 14.98 -2.73
N CYS A 73 39.77 14.26 -1.68
CA CYS A 73 38.92 13.85 -0.56
C CYS A 73 38.35 15.06 0.21
N VAL A 74 37.10 15.43 -0.10
CA VAL A 74 36.31 16.37 0.71
C VAL A 74 35.75 15.61 1.93
N PRO A 75 35.76 16.18 3.15
CA PRO A 75 35.11 15.58 4.31
C PRO A 75 33.65 15.24 3.99
N ARG A 76 33.31 13.95 4.11
CA ARG A 76 31.99 13.42 3.78
C ARG A 76 30.97 14.05 4.72
N HIS A 77 30.12 14.93 4.18
CA HIS A 77 28.96 15.44 4.89
C HIS A 77 28.15 14.21 5.35
N GLN A 78 27.95 14.05 6.65
CA GLN A 78 27.06 12.99 7.15
C GLN A 78 25.67 13.30 6.59
N GLU A 79 25.21 12.44 5.69
CA GLU A 79 23.89 12.49 5.12
C GLU A 79 22.89 12.17 6.25
N PRO A 80 21.86 13.01 6.47
CA PRO A 80 20.85 12.77 7.50
C PRO A 80 20.27 11.36 7.35
N ALA A 81 20.05 10.69 8.48
CA ALA A 81 19.47 9.35 8.47
C ALA A 81 18.17 9.34 7.62
N PRO A 82 18.02 8.36 6.70
CA PRO A 82 16.85 8.30 5.86
C PRO A 82 15.60 8.19 6.74
N PRO A 83 14.50 8.88 6.38
CA PRO A 83 13.26 8.78 7.14
C PRO A 83 12.80 7.32 7.18
N PRO A 84 12.14 6.89 8.27
CA PRO A 84 11.63 5.53 8.38
C PRO A 84 10.72 5.21 7.19
N LEU A 85 10.91 4.00 6.63
CA LEU A 85 10.09 3.51 5.54
C LEU A 85 8.62 3.42 6.02
N PRO A 86 7.65 3.83 5.19
CA PRO A 86 6.24 3.73 5.56
C PRO A 86 5.86 2.26 5.76
N GLU A 87 5.04 2.00 6.79
CA GLU A 87 4.52 0.66 7.05
C GLU A 87 3.67 0.17 5.85
N PRO A 88 3.75 -1.12 5.49
CA PRO A 88 2.94 -1.66 4.40
C PRO A 88 1.45 -1.57 4.76
N MET A 89 0.67 -0.86 3.95
CA MET A 89 -0.77 -0.65 4.14
C MET A 89 -1.59 -1.34 3.04
N ALA A 90 -2.68 -2.00 3.44
CA ALA A 90 -3.72 -2.45 2.52
C ALA A 90 -4.83 -1.40 2.44
N VAL A 91 -5.27 -1.06 1.22
CA VAL A 91 -6.36 -0.11 0.98
C VAL A 91 -7.54 -0.82 0.34
N ILE A 92 -8.70 -0.77 0.99
CA ILE A 92 -9.95 -1.32 0.47
C ILE A 92 -10.89 -0.15 0.16
N ARG A 93 -11.34 -0.06 -1.10
CA ARG A 93 -12.32 0.97 -1.54
C ARG A 93 -13.71 0.34 -1.51
N ILE A 94 -14.58 0.88 -0.67
CA ILE A 94 -15.98 0.46 -0.57
C ILE A 94 -16.90 1.69 -0.75
N PRO A 95 -18.06 1.54 -1.41
CA PRO A 95 -19.11 2.56 -1.44
C PRO A 95 -19.57 2.97 -0.04
N LEU A 96 -20.01 4.22 0.10
CA LEU A 96 -20.39 4.80 1.40
C LEU A 96 -21.59 4.08 2.04
N ASP A 97 -22.58 3.68 1.23
CA ASP A 97 -23.73 2.89 1.67
C ASP A 97 -23.31 1.52 2.23
N GLN A 98 -22.37 0.84 1.54
CA GLN A 98 -21.81 -0.43 2.01
C GLN A 98 -20.97 -0.26 3.27
N ALA A 99 -20.20 0.82 3.39
CA ALA A 99 -19.44 1.14 4.61
C ALA A 99 -20.36 1.32 5.82
N ASN A 100 -21.49 2.02 5.63
CA ASN A 100 -22.52 2.18 6.66
C ASN A 100 -23.13 0.83 7.07
N GLN A 101 -23.55 0.02 6.10
CA GLN A 101 -24.11 -1.31 6.38
C GLN A 101 -23.12 -2.21 7.11
N LEU A 102 -21.85 -2.20 6.70
CA LEU A 102 -20.78 -2.96 7.34
C LEU A 102 -20.57 -2.51 8.80
N SER A 103 -20.53 -1.19 9.03
CA SER A 103 -20.38 -0.62 10.37
C SER A 103 -21.54 -0.97 11.30
N SER A 104 -22.77 -0.94 10.78
CA SER A 104 -23.98 -1.37 11.50
C SER A 104 -23.94 -2.87 11.83
N GLY A 105 -23.64 -3.72 10.85
CA GLY A 105 -23.53 -5.16 11.09
C GLY A 105 -22.44 -5.54 12.11
N MET A 106 -21.31 -4.83 12.09
CA MET A 106 -20.27 -4.98 13.12
C MET A 106 -20.77 -4.54 14.52
N ALA A 107 -21.60 -3.50 14.60
CA ALA A 107 -22.18 -3.07 15.88
C ALA A 107 -23.09 -4.15 16.48
N ASP A 108 -23.97 -4.72 15.66
CA ASP A 108 -24.89 -5.78 16.08
C ASP A 108 -24.13 -7.03 16.53
N LEU A 109 -23.09 -7.42 15.79
CA LEU A 109 -22.23 -8.53 16.16
C LEU A 109 -21.53 -8.27 17.50
N LEU A 110 -20.96 -7.08 17.70
CA LEU A 110 -20.30 -6.71 18.97
C LEU A 110 -21.29 -6.71 20.15
N CYS A 111 -22.52 -6.24 19.93
CA CYS A 111 -23.58 -6.30 20.94
C CYS A 111 -23.93 -7.75 21.31
N TRP A 112 -24.10 -8.61 20.30
CA TRP A 112 -24.36 -10.03 20.53
C TRP A 112 -23.21 -10.70 21.29
N LEU A 113 -21.96 -10.40 20.93
CA LEU A 113 -20.76 -10.90 21.61
C LEU A 113 -20.68 -10.41 23.07
N GLY A 114 -21.11 -9.18 23.34
CA GLY A 114 -21.24 -8.65 24.70
C GLY A 114 -22.24 -9.46 25.53
N GLY A 115 -23.42 -9.75 24.97
CA GLY A 115 -24.42 -10.61 25.60
C GLY A 115 -23.94 -12.04 25.81
N PHE A 116 -23.28 -12.62 24.80
CA PHE A 116 -22.68 -13.97 24.90
C PHE A 116 -21.65 -14.04 26.02
N ARG A 117 -20.75 -13.04 26.11
CA ARG A 117 -19.76 -12.95 27.18
C ARG A 117 -20.41 -12.82 28.56
N ALA A 118 -21.47 -12.03 28.68
CA ALA A 118 -22.20 -11.88 29.94
C ALA A 118 -22.90 -13.17 30.39
N ALA A 119 -23.26 -14.05 29.45
CA ALA A 119 -23.87 -15.35 29.73
C ALA A 119 -22.85 -16.46 30.05
N LEU A 120 -21.57 -16.26 29.73
CA LEU A 120 -20.52 -17.23 30.08
C LEU A 120 -20.19 -17.15 31.58
N HIS A 121 -19.97 -18.33 32.18
CA HIS A 121 -19.40 -18.41 33.53
C HIS A 121 -17.93 -18.00 33.49
N ASN A 122 -17.40 -17.46 34.59
CA ASN A 122 -16.04 -16.92 34.68
C ASN A 122 -14.94 -17.91 34.24
N ASP A 123 -15.20 -19.20 34.30
CA ASP A 123 -14.24 -20.26 33.98
C ASP A 123 -14.20 -20.63 32.48
N ALA A 124 -15.06 -20.03 31.64
CA ALA A 124 -15.22 -20.37 30.22
C ALA A 124 -14.70 -19.28 29.26
N LEU A 125 -13.71 -18.49 29.68
CA LEU A 125 -13.12 -17.41 28.88
C LEU A 125 -12.40 -17.91 27.61
N ASP A 126 -12.00 -19.19 27.59
CA ASP A 126 -11.43 -19.89 26.44
C ASP A 126 -12.42 -20.05 25.27
N ARG A 127 -13.73 -19.87 25.52
CA ARG A 127 -14.79 -19.96 24.51
C ARG A 127 -15.14 -18.63 23.86
N LEU A 128 -14.46 -17.53 24.23
CA LEU A 128 -14.72 -16.24 23.61
C LEU A 128 -14.32 -16.28 22.14
N PRO A 129 -15.18 -15.79 21.23
CA PRO A 129 -14.81 -15.65 19.82
C PRO A 129 -13.56 -14.79 19.70
N MET A 130 -12.62 -15.23 18.87
CA MET A 130 -11.42 -14.44 18.58
C MET A 130 -11.78 -13.20 17.76
N GLY A 131 -11.01 -12.13 17.87
CA GLY A 131 -11.15 -10.98 16.98
C GLY A 131 -12.07 -9.86 17.46
N ILE A 132 -12.57 -9.89 18.71
CA ILE A 132 -13.51 -8.88 19.22
C ILE A 132 -12.88 -7.48 19.20
N ASP A 133 -11.66 -7.36 19.71
CA ASP A 133 -10.98 -6.06 19.78
C ASP A 133 -10.58 -5.56 18.39
N GLN A 134 -10.15 -6.46 17.50
CA GLN A 134 -9.89 -6.13 16.10
C GLN A 134 -11.15 -5.67 15.37
N THR A 135 -12.31 -6.29 15.66
CA THR A 135 -13.60 -5.90 15.08
C THR A 135 -14.05 -4.54 15.61
N ARG A 136 -13.87 -4.28 16.92
CA ARG A 136 -14.15 -2.98 17.52
C ARG A 136 -13.31 -1.89 16.86
N GLU A 137 -12.01 -2.14 16.71
CA GLU A 137 -11.08 -1.19 16.12
C GLU A 137 -11.36 -0.96 14.63
N ALA A 138 -11.60 -2.02 13.86
CA ALA A 138 -11.97 -1.91 12.45
C ALA A 138 -13.26 -1.09 12.27
N ARG A 139 -14.28 -1.34 13.10
CA ARG A 139 -15.51 -0.55 13.09
C ARG A 139 -15.26 0.92 13.41
N ARG A 140 -14.42 1.22 14.40
CA ARG A 140 -14.02 2.60 14.77
C ARG A 140 -13.38 3.32 13.58
N LEU A 141 -12.44 2.67 12.90
CA LEU A 141 -11.78 3.22 11.70
C LEU A 141 -12.75 3.44 10.55
N ILE A 142 -13.67 2.50 10.30
CA ILE A 142 -14.72 2.66 9.27
C ILE A 142 -15.63 3.84 9.60
N ARG A 143 -16.05 4.02 10.86
CA ARG A 143 -16.88 5.16 11.27
C ARG A 143 -16.17 6.49 11.11
N ALA A 144 -14.89 6.56 11.48
CA ALA A 144 -14.08 7.76 11.26
C ALA A 144 -14.02 8.10 9.76
N ALA A 145 -13.77 7.11 8.90
CA ALA A 145 -13.74 7.32 7.45
C ALA A 145 -15.11 7.77 6.87
N ILE A 146 -16.23 7.25 7.40
CA ILE A 146 -17.59 7.68 7.02
C ILE A 146 -17.83 9.13 7.46
N SER A 147 -17.46 9.47 8.70
CA SER A 147 -17.56 10.82 9.25
C SER A 147 -16.78 11.81 8.40
N ASP A 148 -15.52 11.50 8.08
CA ASP A 148 -14.67 12.32 7.23
C ASP A 148 -15.25 12.50 5.81
N ALA A 149 -15.86 11.45 5.26
CA ALA A 149 -16.44 11.48 3.91
C ALA A 149 -17.77 12.25 3.84
N THR A 150 -18.55 12.28 4.92
CA THR A 150 -19.87 12.94 5.00
C THR A 150 -19.81 14.35 5.57
N GLY A 151 -18.80 14.64 6.39
CA GLY A 151 -18.70 15.87 7.18
C GLY A 151 -19.57 15.86 8.44
N ASP A 152 -20.19 14.72 8.78
CA ASP A 152 -20.99 14.57 9.98
C ASP A 152 -20.13 14.16 11.18
N ASP A 153 -20.24 14.87 12.30
CA ASP A 153 -19.53 14.55 13.54
C ASP A 153 -20.36 13.55 14.37
N PHE A 154 -19.94 12.28 14.31
CA PHE A 154 -20.64 11.20 14.99
C PHE A 154 -20.00 10.89 16.35
N ALA A 155 -20.63 11.32 17.44
CA ALA A 155 -20.26 10.88 18.78
C ALA A 155 -20.46 9.36 18.92
N GLU A 156 -19.43 8.64 19.33
CA GLU A 156 -19.54 7.21 19.66
C GLU A 156 -20.13 7.03 21.06
N LEU A 157 -21.25 6.29 21.15
CA LEU A 157 -21.80 5.88 22.43
C LEU A 157 -20.92 4.77 23.01
N PRO A 158 -20.53 4.84 24.30
CA PRO A 158 -19.74 3.79 24.93
C PRO A 158 -20.58 2.51 25.06
N PHE A 159 -20.01 1.39 24.62
CA PHE A 159 -20.56 0.04 24.76
C PHE A 159 -19.55 -0.89 25.44
#